data_AF-A0A7C1F2N7-F1
#
_entry.id   AF-A0A7C1F2N7-F1
#
_cell.length_a   1.000
_cell.length_b   1.000
_cell.length_c   1.000
_cell.angle_alpha   90.00
_cell.angle_beta   90.00
_cell.angle_gamma   90.00
#
_symmetry.space_group_name_H-M   'P 1'
#
loop_
_entity.id
_entity.type
_entity.pdbx_description
1 polymer ?
#
loop_
_entity_poly.entity_id
_entity_poly.type
_entity_poly.pdbx_seq_one_letter_code
_entity_poly.pdbx_strand_id
1 'polypeptide(L)' 'MEELLGREVGEVVAHLEQAGFRPEIKVTLSPRGEARGQQRVVRVRVLLEGRVEVLVVYDPVCLPGDADPQ' A
#
# COMPACT_ATOMS: atom_id res chain seq x y z
N MET A 1 9.53 10.45 -5.01
CA MET A 1 9.16 9.06 -4.59
C MET A 1 8.32 9.03 -3.31
N GLU A 2 8.44 10.04 -2.43
CA GLU A 2 7.54 10.22 -1.26
C GLU A 2 6.06 10.47 -1.63
N GLU A 3 5.77 10.96 -2.83
CA GLU A 3 4.39 11.20 -3.32
C GLU A 3 3.53 9.94 -3.49
N LEU A 4 4.15 8.75 -3.45
CA LEU A 4 3.48 7.45 -3.58
C LEU A 4 3.07 6.88 -2.21
N LEU A 5 3.51 7.48 -1.10
CA LEU A 5 3.18 7.05 0.25
C LEU A 5 1.75 7.47 0.61
N GLY A 6 1.01 6.57 1.28
CA GLY A 6 -0.39 6.77 1.67
C GLY A 6 -1.41 6.55 0.55
N ARG A 7 -0.97 6.41 -0.70
CA ARG A 7 -1.82 6.09 -1.85
C ARG A 7 -2.25 4.63 -1.86
N GLU A 8 -3.32 4.34 -2.59
CA GLU A 8 -3.75 2.96 -2.83
C GLU A 8 -2.71 2.21 -3.65
N VAL A 9 -2.48 0.94 -3.29
CA VAL A 9 -1.48 0.11 -3.96
C VAL A 9 -1.71 0.01 -5.47
N GLY A 10 -2.97 -0.06 -5.91
CA GLY A 10 -3.32 -0.18 -7.33
C GLY A 10 -2.85 1.03 -8.15
N GLU A 11 -3.03 2.24 -7.63
CA GLU A 11 -2.58 3.47 -8.30
C GLU A 11 -1.05 3.54 -8.38
N VAL A 12 -0.37 3.15 -7.31
CA VAL A 12 1.10 3.18 -7.24
C VAL A 12 1.71 2.16 -8.18
N VAL A 13 1.15 0.95 -8.26
CA VAL A 13 1.60 -0.10 -9.18
C VAL A 13 1.44 0.37 -10.63
N ALA A 14 0.26 0.88 -11.00
CA ALA A 14 0.01 1.37 -12.34
C ALA A 14 0.98 2.50 -12.74
N HIS A 15 1.27 3.42 -11.82
CA HIS A 15 2.23 4.50 -12.05
C HIS A 15 3.66 3.97 -12.24
N LEU A 16 4.09 3.01 -11.42
CA LEU A 16 5.41 2.39 -11.53
C LEU A 16 5.59 1.60 -12.83
N GLU A 17 4.57 0.84 -13.25
CA GLU A 17 4.60 0.10 -14.51
C GLU A 17 4.66 1.03 -15.72
N GLN A 18 3.90 2.15 -15.72
CA GLN A 18 3.97 3.16 -16.78
C GLN A 18 5.35 3.83 -16.87
N ALA A 19 6.03 3.98 -15.73
CA ALA A 19 7.39 4.49 -15.68
C ALA A 19 8.46 3.44 -16.05
N GLY A 20 8.06 2.21 -16.41
CA GLY A 20 8.96 1.12 -16.83
C GLY A 20 9.60 0.34 -15.68
N PHE A 21 9.13 0.54 -14.45
CA PHE A 21 9.56 -0.23 -13.30
C PHE A 21 8.76 -1.53 -13.16
N ARG A 22 9.35 -2.53 -12.50
CA ARG A 22 8.69 -3.80 -12.15
C ARG A 22 8.34 -3.80 -10.66
N PRO A 23 7.10 -3.50 -10.28
CA PRO A 23 6.71 -3.49 -8.87
C PRO A 23 6.60 -4.90 -8.30
N GLU A 24 7.15 -5.09 -7.10
CA GLU A 24 7.04 -6.29 -6.27
C GLU A 24 6.31 -5.91 -4.97
N ILE A 25 5.08 -6.39 -4.80
CA ILE A 25 4.23 -5.99 -3.68
C ILE A 25 4.51 -6.91 -2.48
N LYS A 26 5.01 -6.33 -1.40
CA LYS A 26 5.08 -6.98 -0.09
C LYS A 26 3.97 -6.48 0.81
N VAL A 27 3.06 -7.39 1.14
CA VAL A 27 1.95 -7.11 2.05
C VAL A 27 2.38 -7.45 3.46
N THR A 28 2.32 -6.47 4.36
CA THR A 28 2.51 -6.70 5.80
C THR A 28 1.21 -6.36 6.52
N LEU A 29 0.65 -7.34 7.23
CA LEU A 29 -0.47 -7.09 8.13
C LEU A 29 0.05 -6.33 9.35
N SER A 30 -0.48 -5.15 9.60
CA SER A 30 -0.30 -4.50 10.89
C SER A 30 -0.84 -5.43 11.98
N PRO A 31 -0.23 -5.50 13.17
CA PRO A 31 -0.67 -6.39 14.26
C PRO A 31 -2.11 -6.11 14.75
N ARG A 32 -2.70 -4.98 14.35
CA ARG A 32 -4.11 -4.61 14.58
C ARG A 32 -4.92 -4.39 13.28
N GLY A 33 -4.32 -4.68 12.12
CA GLY A 33 -4.96 -4.46 10.83
C GLY A 33 -5.81 -5.66 10.46
N GLU A 34 -7.13 -5.48 10.41
CA GLU A 34 -8.01 -6.47 9.80
C GLU A 34 -7.74 -6.53 8.30
N ALA A 35 -7.63 -7.73 7.73
CA ALA A 35 -7.39 -7.98 6.30
C ALA A 35 -8.53 -7.47 5.38
N ARG A 36 -9.54 -6.80 5.94
CA ARG A 36 -10.66 -6.14 5.26
C ARG A 36 -10.43 -4.64 5.02
N GLY A 37 -9.29 -4.10 5.45
CA GLY A 37 -8.91 -2.70 5.25
C GLY A 37 -8.36 -2.37 3.86
N GLN A 38 -8.32 -1.07 3.52
CA GLN A 38 -7.75 -0.56 2.27
C GLN A 38 -6.22 -0.66 2.36
N GLN A 39 -5.58 -1.15 1.29
CA GLN A 39 -4.14 -1.33 1.24
C GLN A 39 -3.47 0.00 0.91
N ARG A 40 -2.73 0.55 1.87
CA ARG A 40 -1.96 1.78 1.69
C ARG A 40 -0.47 1.48 1.59
N VAL A 41 0.18 2.16 0.65
CA VAL A 41 1.63 2.08 0.49
C VAL A 41 2.30 2.87 1.62
N VAL A 42 3.12 2.19 2.43
CA VAL A 42 3.88 2.82 3.52
C VAL A 42 5.36 2.90 3.23
N ARG A 43 5.83 2.15 2.23
CA ARG A 43 7.21 2.17 1.81
C ARG A 43 7.34 1.82 0.35
N VAL A 44 8.22 2.52 -0.34
CA VAL A 44 8.65 2.17 -1.69
C VAL A 44 10.18 2.10 -1.67
N ARG A 45 10.73 1.00 -2.18
CA ARG A 45 12.18 0.77 -2.28
C ARG A 45 12.52 0.39 -3.70
N VAL A 46 13.36 1.17 -4.36
CA VAL A 46 13.91 0.79 -5.66
C VAL A 46 15.01 -0.24 -5.43
N LEU A 47 14.87 -1.38 -6.08
CA LEU A 47 15.84 -2.46 -6.13
C LEU A 47 16.65 -2.36 -7.43
N LEU A 48 17.71 -3.15 -7.51
CA LEU A 48 18.51 -3.28 -8.73
C LEU A 48 17.64 -3.81 -9.89
N GLU A 49 18.08 -3.55 -11.12
CA GLU A 49 17.42 -4.03 -12.36
C GLU A 49 16.01 -3.45 -12.60
N GLY A 50 15.72 -2.25 -12.08
CA GLY A 50 14.44 -1.58 -12.31
C GLY A 50 13.26 -2.20 -11.56
N ARG A 51 13.54 -3.05 -10.55
CA ARG A 51 12.52 -3.58 -9.65
C ARG A 51 12.20 -2.58 -8.55
N VAL A 52 10.96 -2.59 -8.07
CA VAL A 52 10.53 -1.70 -6.99
C VAL A 52 9.74 -2.50 -5.97
N GLU A 53 10.30 -2.66 -4.77
CA GLU A 53 9.60 -3.26 -3.64
C GLU A 53 8.62 -2.24 -3.04
N VAL A 54 7.34 -2.58 -3.04
CA VAL A 54 6.26 -1.76 -2.48
C VAL A 54 5.73 -2.44 -1.22
N LEU A 55 5.99 -1.85 -0.07
CA LEU A 55 5.45 -2.31 1.21
C LEU A 55 4.09 -1.67 1.43
N VAL A 56 3.09 -2.52 1.64
CA VAL A 56 1.73 -2.08 1.94
C VAL A 56 1.30 -2.59 3.30
N VAL A 57 0.53 -1.76 4.01
CA VAL A 57 -0.17 -2.17 5.22
C VAL A 57 -1.67 -2.05 4.99
N TYR A 58 -2.40 -2.88 5.73
CA TYR A 58 -3.84 -2.71 5.85
C TYR A 58 -4.09 -1.55 6.81
N ASP A 59 -4.57 -0.43 6.26
CA ASP A 59 -5.19 0.60 7.06
C ASP A 59 -6.54 0.02 7.50
N PRO A 60 -6.85 -0.04 8.81
CA PRO A 60 -8.22 -0.28 9.20
C PRO A 60 -9.00 0.89 8.59
N VAL A 61 -9.75 0.62 7.53
CA VAL A 61 -10.74 1.60 7.08
C VAL A 61 -11.67 1.70 8.26
N CYS A 62 -11.52 2.77 9.05
CA CYS A 62 -12.66 3.31 9.77
C CYS A 62 -13.67 3.63 8.67
N LEU A 63 -14.50 2.65 8.34
CA LEU A 63 -15.73 2.91 7.64
C LEU A 63 -16.44 3.93 8.54
N PRO A 64 -16.80 5.14 8.04
CA PRO A 64 -17.71 6.00 8.77
C PRO A 64 -19.03 5.23 8.86
N GLY A 65 -19.20 4.46 9.92
CA GLY A 65 -20.18 3.38 10.03
C GLY A 65 -19.85 2.34 11.11
N ASP A 66 -18.57 2.16 11.48
CA ASP A 66 -18.19 1.47 12.72
C ASP A 66 -18.24 2.49 13.87
N ALA A 67 -19.42 3.09 14.03
CA ALA A 67 -19.78 3.70 15.28
C ALA A 67 -19.92 2.54 16.28
N ASP A 68 -18.97 2.49 17.20
CA ASP A 68 -19.06 1.81 18.49
C ASP A 68 -20.53 1.76 18.96
N PRO A 69 -21.18 0.59 19.02
CA PRO A 69 -22.42 0.47 19.77
C PRO A 69 -22.04 0.44 21.26
N GLN A 70 -21.87 1.62 21.86
CA GLN A 70 -22.00 1.76 23.31
C GLN A 70 -23.46 1.57 23.73
#